data_AF-A0A7I9Y1I7-F1
#
_entry.id   AF-A0A7I9Y1I7-F1
#
_cell.length_a   1.000
_cell.length_b   1.000
_cell.length_c   1.000
_cell.angle_alpha   90.00
_cell.angle_beta   90.00
_cell.angle_gamma   90.00
#
_symmetry.space_group_name_H-M   'P 1'
#
loop_
_entity.id
_entity.type
_entity.pdbx_description
1 polymer ?
#
loop_
_entity_poly.entity_id
_entity_poly.type
_entity_poly.pdbx_seq_one_letter_code
_entity_poly.pdbx_strand_id
1 'polypeptide(L)'
;MLGIVAPSVARDDAFRAWWDLAGNRAASPSMARAATKVVIESDVRDTLTRISAPTLIVHHGNAKFIPAGNGQYLAERIAGSRYGELPGADSLYWVGDTAPMLNKIEEFITGVRGGFDAERVLTTIVFTDIVGSTERAAALGDDRWRDLLDDHDRIVRHQLQRLGGREVNMEAAASARRLVCRCVEGGAPERGRWSCDN
;
A
#
# COMPACT_ATOMS: atom_id res chain seq x y z
N MET A 1 -4.47 -21.82 12.27
CA MET A 1 -4.93 -20.47 12.64
C MET A 1 -5.25 -19.63 11.40
N LEU A 2 -4.27 -19.37 10.50
CA LEU A 2 -4.50 -18.55 9.29
C LEU A 2 -5.68 -19.00 8.41
N GLY A 3 -5.93 -20.30 8.25
CA GLY A 3 -7.07 -20.80 7.46
C GLY A 3 -8.47 -20.41 7.96
N ILE A 4 -8.57 -19.84 9.16
CA ILE A 4 -9.82 -19.31 9.74
C ILE A 4 -9.76 -17.77 9.85
N VAL A 5 -8.58 -17.23 10.17
CA VAL A 5 -8.36 -15.79 10.39
C VAL A 5 -8.22 -15.00 9.09
N ALA A 6 -7.54 -15.56 8.09
CA ALA A 6 -7.31 -14.94 6.80
C ALA A 6 -7.23 -16.02 5.69
N PRO A 7 -8.37 -16.66 5.34
CA PRO A 7 -8.41 -17.73 4.36
C PRO A 7 -7.79 -17.39 2.99
N SER A 8 -7.85 -16.13 2.52
CA SER A 8 -7.36 -15.75 1.19
C SER A 8 -5.85 -15.91 1.02
N VAL A 9 -5.08 -15.67 2.08
CA VAL A 9 -3.61 -15.75 2.11
C VAL A 9 -3.10 -16.99 2.86
N ALA A 10 -4.00 -17.84 3.35
CA ALA A 10 -3.64 -18.99 4.18
C ALA A 10 -2.79 -20.06 3.46
N ARG A 11 -2.77 -20.04 2.12
CA ARG A 11 -1.99 -20.93 1.24
C ARG A 11 -0.77 -20.24 0.61
N ASP A 12 -0.52 -18.98 0.92
CA ASP A 12 0.69 -18.27 0.48
C ASP A 12 1.83 -18.58 1.45
N ASP A 13 2.82 -19.36 1.01
CA ASP A 13 3.94 -19.79 1.83
C ASP A 13 4.82 -18.62 2.30
N ALA A 14 4.99 -17.59 1.47
CA ALA A 14 5.75 -16.39 1.83
C ALA A 14 5.02 -15.61 2.92
N PHE A 15 3.70 -15.44 2.78
CA PHE A 15 2.88 -14.79 3.80
C PHE A 15 2.89 -15.57 5.12
N ARG A 16 2.76 -16.89 5.07
CA ARG A 16 2.79 -17.75 6.26
C ARG A 16 4.12 -17.64 7.01
N ALA A 17 5.24 -17.73 6.28
CA ALA A 17 6.57 -17.60 6.88
C ALA A 17 6.76 -16.23 7.55
N TRP A 18 6.32 -15.16 6.88
CA TRP A 18 6.33 -13.82 7.45
C TRP A 18 5.41 -13.70 8.67
N TRP A 19 4.19 -14.24 8.62
CA TRP A 19 3.21 -14.22 9.71
C TRP A 19 3.75 -14.88 10.98
N ASP A 20 4.37 -16.05 10.84
CA ASP A 20 4.96 -16.77 11.97
C ASP A 20 6.15 -16.00 12.57
N LEU A 21 7.00 -15.42 11.71
CA LEU A 21 8.13 -14.61 12.16
C LEU A 21 7.68 -13.33 12.86
N ALA A 22 6.69 -12.63 12.30
CA ALA A 22 6.12 -11.41 12.86
C ALA A 22 5.44 -11.68 14.21
N GLY A 23 4.65 -12.76 14.31
CA GLY A 23 4.00 -13.18 15.56
C GLY A 23 5.00 -13.50 16.67
N ASN A 24 6.07 -14.25 16.35
CA ASN A 24 7.12 -14.59 17.30
C ASN A 24 7.95 -13.39 17.78
N ARG A 25 8.05 -12.33 16.96
CA ARG A 25 8.66 -11.05 17.34
C ARG A 25 7.73 -10.19 18.20
N ALA A 26 6.43 -10.28 17.97
CA ALA A 26 5.44 -9.47 18.67
C ALA A 26 5.29 -9.84 20.15
N ALA A 27 5.24 -11.14 20.47
CA ALA A 27 5.11 -11.61 21.84
C ALA A 27 5.69 -13.01 22.02
N SER A 28 6.29 -13.27 23.19
CA SER A 28 6.62 -14.63 23.60
C SER A 28 5.34 -15.47 23.78
N PRO A 29 5.41 -16.81 23.74
CA PRO A 29 4.23 -17.65 23.90
C PRO A 29 3.44 -17.41 25.19
N SER A 30 4.11 -17.07 26.29
CA SER A 30 3.43 -16.74 27.56
C SER A 30 2.73 -15.40 27.50
N MET A 31 3.37 -14.37 26.91
CA MET A 31 2.76 -13.06 26.70
C MET A 31 1.56 -13.13 25.76
N ALA A 32 1.66 -13.89 24.65
CA ALA A 32 0.56 -14.09 23.72
C ALA A 32 -0.66 -14.77 24.38
N ARG A 33 -0.43 -15.75 25.27
CA ARG A 33 -1.50 -16.36 26.06
C ARG A 33 -2.13 -15.38 27.05
N ALA A 34 -1.31 -14.59 27.75
CA ALA A 34 -1.81 -13.59 28.69
C ALA A 34 -2.65 -12.52 27.98
N ALA A 35 -2.17 -11.99 26.84
CA ALA A 35 -2.91 -11.01 26.04
C ALA A 35 -4.22 -11.59 25.49
N THR A 36 -4.19 -12.79 24.93
CA THR A 36 -5.40 -13.49 24.46
C THR A 36 -6.42 -13.67 25.59
N LYS A 37 -5.96 -14.04 26.79
CA LYS A 37 -6.84 -14.19 27.96
C LYS A 37 -7.55 -12.88 28.30
N VAL A 38 -6.81 -11.77 28.37
CA VAL A 38 -7.40 -10.44 28.63
C VAL A 38 -8.44 -10.09 27.57
N VAL A 39 -8.15 -10.32 26.30
CA VAL A 39 -9.10 -10.01 25.21
C VAL A 39 -10.37 -10.86 25.30
N ILE A 40 -10.25 -12.16 25.61
CA ILE A 40 -11.40 -13.08 25.69
C ILE A 40 -12.26 -12.81 26.93
N GLU A 41 -11.63 -12.46 28.05
CA GLU A 41 -12.34 -12.21 29.33
C GLU A 41 -12.89 -10.78 29.44
N SER A 42 -12.50 -9.87 28.54
CA SER A 42 -13.01 -8.50 28.52
C SER A 42 -14.42 -8.45 27.95
N ASP A 43 -15.34 -7.85 28.70
CA ASP A 43 -16.69 -7.55 28.25
C ASP A 43 -16.98 -6.06 28.44
N VAL A 44 -17.31 -5.38 27.35
CA VAL A 44 -17.61 -3.94 27.31
C VAL A 44 -18.97 -3.66 26.69
N ARG A 45 -19.83 -4.68 26.55
CA ARG A 45 -21.13 -4.58 25.85
C ARG A 45 -22.08 -3.56 26.49
N ASP A 46 -21.99 -3.39 27.80
CA ASP A 46 -22.78 -2.42 28.58
C ASP A 46 -22.34 -0.96 28.36
N THR A 47 -21.15 -0.75 27.78
CA THR A 47 -20.62 0.60 27.51
C THR A 47 -20.95 1.12 26.10
N LEU A 48 -21.47 0.28 25.20
CA LEU A 48 -21.69 0.64 23.79
C LEU A 48 -22.60 1.85 23.61
N THR A 49 -23.60 2.00 24.47
CA THR A 49 -24.54 3.13 24.45
C THR A 49 -23.91 4.46 24.82
N ARG A 50 -22.70 4.44 25.40
CA ARG A 50 -21.93 5.65 25.76
C ARG A 50 -21.16 6.24 24.58
N ILE A 51 -21.07 5.52 23.46
CA ILE A 51 -20.38 5.99 22.26
C ILE A 51 -21.26 7.02 21.56
N SER A 52 -20.87 8.30 21.64
CA SER A 52 -21.56 9.42 20.99
C SER A 52 -20.87 9.91 19.71
N ALA A 53 -19.65 9.44 19.44
CA ALA A 53 -18.91 9.80 18.23
C ALA A 53 -19.51 9.08 17.00
N PRO A 54 -19.50 9.71 15.82
CA PRO A 54 -19.83 9.02 14.57
C PRO A 54 -19.03 7.73 14.47
N THR A 55 -19.69 6.63 14.13
CA THR A 55 -19.07 5.30 14.14
C THR A 55 -19.38 4.56 12.84
N LEU A 56 -18.36 4.05 12.17
CA LEU A 56 -18.48 3.11 11.05
C LEU A 56 -18.08 1.71 11.54
N ILE A 57 -18.91 0.72 11.23
CA ILE A 57 -18.66 -0.69 11.48
C ILE A 57 -18.61 -1.38 10.13
N VAL A 58 -17.45 -1.97 9.79
CA VAL A 58 -17.27 -2.69 8.53
C VAL A 58 -16.89 -4.13 8.83
N HIS A 59 -17.54 -5.07 8.14
CA HIS A 59 -17.35 -6.50 8.39
C HIS A 59 -17.39 -7.31 7.10
N HIS A 60 -16.52 -8.31 6.97
CA HIS A 60 -16.64 -9.33 5.93
C HIS A 60 -17.73 -10.36 6.28
N GLY A 61 -18.72 -10.55 5.41
CA GLY A 61 -19.90 -11.38 5.68
C GLY A 61 -19.60 -12.85 5.96
N ASN A 62 -18.57 -13.41 5.34
CA ASN A 62 -18.21 -14.84 5.48
C ASN A 62 -17.03 -15.08 6.45
N ALA A 63 -16.66 -14.09 7.26
CA ALA A 63 -15.58 -14.24 8.23
C ALA A 63 -15.95 -15.25 9.33
N LYS A 64 -15.11 -16.26 9.54
CA LYS A 64 -15.34 -17.33 10.54
C LYS A 64 -14.74 -17.01 11.91
N PHE A 65 -13.65 -16.26 11.95
CA PHE A 65 -12.96 -15.93 13.20
C PHE A 65 -13.74 -14.89 14.01
N ILE A 66 -14.24 -13.85 13.33
CA ILE A 66 -15.15 -12.86 13.90
C ILE A 66 -16.38 -12.84 12.99
N PRO A 67 -17.50 -13.48 13.35
CA PRO A 67 -18.70 -13.50 12.52
C PRO A 67 -19.32 -12.11 12.33
N ALA A 68 -19.95 -11.87 11.18
CA ALA A 68 -20.62 -10.60 10.85
C ALA A 68 -21.72 -10.20 11.85
N GLY A 69 -22.34 -11.18 12.51
CA GLY A 69 -23.30 -10.94 13.60
C GLY A 69 -22.73 -10.11 14.75
N ASN A 70 -21.40 -10.14 14.99
CA ASN A 70 -20.77 -9.26 15.96
C ASN A 70 -20.82 -7.79 15.51
N GLY A 71 -20.58 -7.51 14.23
CA GLY A 71 -20.70 -6.16 13.67
C GLY A 71 -22.14 -5.65 13.69
N GLN A 72 -23.10 -6.51 13.35
CA GLN A 72 -24.53 -6.19 13.44
C GLN A 72 -24.95 -5.86 14.88
N TYR A 73 -24.51 -6.67 15.85
CA TYR A 73 -24.77 -6.42 17.28
C TYR A 73 -24.28 -5.06 17.75
N LEU A 74 -23.09 -4.63 17.30
CA LEU A 74 -22.54 -3.30 17.58
C LEU A 74 -23.40 -2.21 16.92
N ALA A 75 -23.80 -2.40 15.66
CA ALA A 75 -24.57 -1.42 14.91
C ALA A 75 -25.94 -1.14 15.52
N GLU A 76 -26.58 -2.16 16.08
CA GLU A 76 -27.86 -2.03 16.81
C GLU A 76 -27.75 -1.21 18.10
N ARG A 77 -26.56 -1.12 18.71
CA ARG A 77 -26.35 -0.58 20.06
C ARG A 77 -25.61 0.73 20.10
N ILE A 78 -24.81 1.03 19.08
CA ILE A 78 -24.11 2.30 18.94
C ILE A 78 -25.02 3.26 18.17
N ALA A 79 -25.52 4.28 18.88
CA ALA A 79 -26.43 5.26 18.31
C ALA A 79 -25.77 6.01 17.13
N GLY A 80 -26.48 6.08 16.01
CA GLY A 80 -25.99 6.78 14.81
C GLY A 80 -24.84 6.08 14.08
N SER A 81 -24.52 4.83 14.43
CA SER A 81 -23.51 4.06 13.71
C SER A 81 -23.97 3.68 12.28
N ARG A 82 -23.01 3.46 11.40
CA ARG A 82 -23.21 2.97 10.04
C ARG A 82 -22.62 1.57 9.92
N TYR A 83 -23.42 0.60 9.50
CA TYR A 83 -22.94 -0.76 9.22
C TYR A 83 -22.71 -0.95 7.72
N GLY A 84 -21.55 -1.52 7.36
CA GLY A 84 -21.19 -1.86 5.99
C GLY A 84 -20.66 -3.28 5.90
N GLU A 85 -21.45 -4.19 5.35
CA GLU A 85 -20.97 -5.54 5.05
C GLU A 85 -20.21 -5.58 3.73
N LEU A 86 -19.15 -6.39 3.68
CA LEU A 86 -18.29 -6.60 2.51
C LEU A 86 -18.25 -8.09 2.15
N PRO A 87 -18.11 -8.42 0.85
CA PRO A 87 -17.82 -9.79 0.46
C PRO A 87 -16.43 -10.20 0.95
N GLY A 88 -16.28 -11.43 1.43
CA GLY A 88 -15.00 -11.95 1.89
C GLY A 88 -15.11 -12.78 3.16
N ALA A 89 -14.01 -13.43 3.53
CA ALA A 89 -13.93 -14.29 4.71
C ALA A 89 -12.73 -13.96 5.62
N ASP A 90 -11.92 -12.98 5.25
CA ASP A 90 -10.75 -12.57 6.03
C ASP A 90 -11.17 -11.69 7.21
N SER A 91 -10.61 -11.98 8.38
CA SER A 91 -10.77 -11.14 9.58
C SER A 91 -9.62 -10.13 9.72
N LEU A 92 -8.52 -10.33 9.00
CA LEU A 92 -7.47 -9.32 8.86
C LEU A 92 -7.91 -8.31 7.79
N TYR A 93 -8.10 -7.06 8.17
CA TYR A 93 -8.64 -6.02 7.28
C TYR A 93 -7.65 -5.56 6.18
N TRP A 94 -6.37 -5.94 6.30
CA TRP A 94 -5.27 -5.48 5.44
C TRP A 94 -4.75 -6.57 4.48
N VAL A 95 -5.44 -7.70 4.37
CA VAL A 95 -5.13 -8.78 3.41
C VAL A 95 -6.29 -8.99 2.43
N GLY A 96 -6.02 -9.68 1.33
CA GLY A 96 -7.02 -9.94 0.30
C GLY A 96 -7.38 -8.66 -0.47
N ASP A 97 -8.65 -8.56 -0.87
CA ASP A 97 -9.18 -7.36 -1.53
C ASP A 97 -9.53 -6.28 -0.50
N THR A 98 -8.62 -5.32 -0.33
CA THR A 98 -8.74 -4.25 0.68
C THR A 98 -9.44 -3.00 0.17
N ALA A 99 -9.59 -2.84 -1.15
CA ALA A 99 -10.14 -1.61 -1.73
C ALA A 99 -11.58 -1.32 -1.28
N PRO A 100 -12.51 -2.30 -1.20
CA PRO A 100 -13.86 -2.05 -0.71
C PRO A 100 -13.92 -1.55 0.75
N MET A 101 -13.02 -2.05 1.60
CA MET A 101 -12.89 -1.62 3.00
C MET A 101 -12.39 -0.17 3.07
N LEU A 102 -11.32 0.13 2.34
CA LEU A 102 -10.73 1.47 2.34
C LEU A 102 -11.70 2.51 1.76
N ASN A 103 -12.45 2.19 0.69
CA ASN A 103 -13.48 3.07 0.14
C ASN A 103 -14.53 3.46 1.19
N LYS A 104 -15.00 2.50 2.01
CA LYS A 104 -15.97 2.78 3.08
C LYS A 104 -15.39 3.67 4.18
N ILE A 105 -14.13 3.45 4.54
CA ILE A 105 -13.42 4.26 5.52
C ILE A 105 -13.23 5.69 4.99
N GLU A 106 -12.84 5.84 3.72
CA GLU A 106 -12.70 7.15 3.08
C GLU A 106 -14.02 7.90 2.98
N GLU A 107 -15.10 7.25 2.52
CA GLU A 107 -16.45 7.84 2.46
C GLU A 107 -16.91 8.28 3.84
N PHE A 108 -16.58 7.52 4.88
CA PHE A 108 -16.94 7.86 6.25
C PHE A 108 -16.17 9.06 6.80
N ILE A 109 -14.86 9.15 6.53
CA ILE A 109 -14.00 10.23 7.03
C ILE A 109 -14.21 11.52 6.25
N THR A 110 -14.29 11.42 4.92
CA THR A 110 -14.28 12.58 4.01
C THR A 110 -15.67 13.00 3.54
N GLY A 111 -16.66 12.10 3.61
CA GLY A 111 -17.99 12.29 3.02
C GLY A 111 -18.02 12.13 1.50
N VAL A 112 -16.87 11.90 0.85
CA VAL A 112 -16.77 11.67 -0.59
C VAL A 112 -16.66 10.18 -0.83
N ARG A 113 -17.47 9.63 -1.74
CA ARG A 113 -17.22 8.29 -2.28
C ARG A 113 -15.96 8.34 -3.12
N GLY A 114 -14.82 8.16 -2.46
CA GLY A 114 -13.59 7.76 -3.12
C GLY A 114 -13.86 6.40 -3.74
N GLY A 115 -13.86 6.33 -5.06
CA GLY A 115 -13.45 5.10 -5.68
C GLY A 115 -11.94 5.13 -5.63
N PHE A 116 -11.31 4.14 -4.99
CA PHE A 116 -10.07 3.60 -5.52
C PHE A 116 -10.35 3.00 -6.92
N ASP A 117 -10.86 3.80 -7.86
CA ASP A 117 -10.19 3.84 -9.14
C ASP A 117 -8.84 4.42 -8.79
N ALA A 118 -7.91 3.55 -8.36
CA ALA A 118 -6.53 3.81 -8.65
C ALA A 118 -6.54 4.02 -10.15
N GLU A 119 -6.62 5.29 -10.57
CA GLU A 119 -6.39 5.74 -11.92
C GLU A 119 -5.17 4.93 -12.32
N ARG A 120 -5.37 3.88 -13.14
CA ARG A 120 -4.30 2.92 -13.43
C ARG A 120 -3.39 3.65 -14.39
N VAL A 121 -2.60 4.57 -13.85
CA VAL A 121 -1.54 5.23 -14.56
C VAL A 121 -0.49 4.15 -14.72
N LEU A 122 -0.45 3.59 -15.93
CA LEU A 122 0.67 2.75 -16.34
C LEU A 122 1.91 3.63 -16.34
N THR A 123 2.64 3.60 -15.22
CA THR A 123 3.93 4.26 -15.09
C THR A 123 4.98 3.27 -15.55
N THR A 124 5.65 3.59 -16.66
CA THR A 124 6.80 2.80 -17.11
C THR A 124 8.05 3.36 -16.47
N ILE A 125 8.76 2.52 -15.70
CA ILE A 125 10.05 2.85 -15.11
C ILE A 125 11.16 2.18 -15.92
N VAL A 126 12.11 2.96 -16.45
CA VAL A 126 13.30 2.44 -17.17
C VAL A 126 14.56 2.83 -16.40
N PHE A 127 15.48 1.87 -16.27
CA PHE A 127 16.82 2.09 -15.74
C PHE A 127 17.84 1.94 -16.85
N THR A 128 18.73 2.92 -16.99
CA THR A 128 19.89 2.86 -17.90
C THR A 128 21.16 2.88 -17.07
N ASP A 129 22.15 2.08 -17.46
CA ASP A 129 23.48 2.05 -16.84
C ASP A 129 24.52 1.69 -17.90
N ILE A 130 25.78 2.10 -17.67
CA ILE A 130 26.92 1.74 -18.51
C ILE A 130 27.46 0.39 -18.02
N VAL A 131 27.44 -0.62 -18.89
CA VAL A 131 27.96 -1.96 -18.57
C VAL A 131 29.45 -1.87 -18.19
N GLY A 132 29.81 -2.43 -17.04
CA GLY A 132 31.17 -2.39 -16.51
C GLY A 132 31.64 -1.00 -16.10
N SER A 133 30.72 -0.14 -15.61
CA SER A 133 30.98 1.26 -15.27
C SER A 133 32.18 1.44 -14.32
N THR A 134 32.35 0.57 -13.34
CA THR A 134 33.48 0.63 -12.40
C THR A 134 34.82 0.32 -13.06
N GLU A 135 34.91 -0.74 -13.87
CA GLU A 135 36.16 -1.06 -14.57
C GLU A 135 36.49 0.00 -15.63
N ARG A 136 35.47 0.52 -16.32
CA ARG A 136 35.62 1.58 -17.33
C ARG A 136 36.06 2.90 -16.72
N ALA A 137 35.52 3.28 -15.58
CA ALA A 137 35.94 4.49 -14.85
C ALA A 137 37.43 4.39 -14.47
N ALA A 138 37.85 3.23 -13.93
CA ALA A 138 39.24 2.99 -13.56
C ALA A 138 40.20 3.00 -14.76
N ALA A 139 39.77 2.49 -15.92
CA ALA A 139 40.59 2.43 -17.13
C ALA A 139 40.67 3.76 -17.91
N LEU A 140 39.61 4.56 -17.90
CA LEU A 140 39.52 5.81 -18.67
C LEU A 140 40.10 7.02 -17.93
N GLY A 141 40.13 6.97 -16.59
CA GLY A 141 40.45 8.12 -15.76
C GLY A 141 39.29 9.13 -15.72
N ASP A 142 39.32 10.01 -14.72
CA ASP A 142 38.18 10.85 -14.34
C ASP A 142 37.62 11.72 -15.48
N ASP A 143 38.48 12.35 -16.28
CA ASP A 143 38.03 13.29 -17.31
C ASP A 143 37.32 12.58 -18.47
N ARG A 144 37.91 11.50 -18.99
CA ARG A 144 37.28 10.71 -20.06
C ARG A 144 36.06 9.95 -19.57
N TRP A 145 36.02 9.59 -18.29
CA TRP A 145 34.84 9.01 -17.67
C TRP A 145 33.70 10.02 -17.57
N ARG A 146 33.99 11.28 -17.22
CA ARG A 146 32.99 12.37 -17.26
C ARG A 146 32.44 12.58 -18.67
N ASP A 147 33.31 12.65 -19.68
CA ASP A 147 32.87 12.81 -21.08
C ASP A 147 31.92 11.68 -21.52
N LEU A 148 32.23 10.44 -21.11
CA LEU A 148 31.40 9.27 -21.42
C LEU A 148 30.04 9.31 -20.70
N LEU A 149 30.01 9.77 -19.45
CA LEU A 149 28.77 9.97 -18.69
C LEU A 149 27.92 11.07 -19.32
N ASP A 150 28.53 12.20 -19.68
CA ASP A 150 27.83 13.33 -20.31
C ASP A 150 27.21 12.92 -21.65
N ASP A 151 27.93 12.10 -22.45
CA ASP A 151 27.40 11.60 -23.72
C ASP A 151 26.24 10.62 -23.52
N HIS A 152 26.36 9.69 -22.56
CA HIS A 152 25.28 8.80 -22.18
C HIS A 152 24.04 9.59 -21.74
N ASP A 153 24.22 10.58 -20.87
CA ASP A 153 23.14 11.40 -20.32
C ASP A 153 22.46 12.24 -21.40
N ARG A 154 23.25 12.78 -22.33
CA ARG A 154 22.74 13.49 -23.51
C ARG A 154 21.86 12.58 -24.37
N ILE A 155 22.29 11.34 -24.63
CA ILE A 155 21.51 10.37 -25.41
C ILE A 155 20.21 10.02 -24.68
N VAL A 156 20.28 9.72 -23.38
CA VAL A 156 19.10 9.39 -22.57
C VAL A 156 18.11 10.55 -22.58
N ARG A 157 18.54 11.77 -22.24
CA ARG A 157 17.68 12.97 -22.24
C ARG A 157 17.01 13.21 -23.59
N HIS A 158 17.73 13.01 -24.68
CA HIS A 158 17.16 13.13 -26.02
C HIS A 158 16.04 12.09 -26.27
N GLN A 159 16.22 10.83 -25.85
CA GLN A 159 15.16 9.83 -25.96
C GLN A 159 13.97 10.16 -25.04
N LEU A 160 14.23 10.70 -23.84
CA LEU A 160 13.20 11.11 -22.89
C LEU A 160 12.32 12.22 -23.47
N GLN A 161 12.93 13.28 -23.98
CA GLN A 161 12.20 14.37 -24.63
C GLN A 161 11.37 13.86 -25.81
N ARG A 162 11.95 12.99 -26.66
CA ARG A 162 11.22 12.42 -27.81
C ARG A 162 10.01 11.58 -27.40
N LEU A 163 10.05 10.92 -26.25
CA LEU A 163 9.00 10.00 -25.79
C LEU A 163 8.09 10.59 -24.71
N GLY A 164 8.29 11.86 -24.33
CA GLY A 164 7.54 12.54 -23.28
C GLY A 164 7.83 11.99 -21.87
N GLY A 165 9.03 11.46 -21.63
CA GLY A 165 9.46 10.94 -20.34
C GLY A 165 10.03 12.02 -19.43
N ARG A 166 9.96 11.80 -18.12
CA ARG A 166 10.59 12.67 -17.10
C ARG A 166 11.78 11.97 -16.46
N GLU A 167 12.91 12.67 -16.40
CA GLU A 167 14.11 12.22 -15.71
C GLU A 167 13.96 12.39 -14.19
N VAL A 168 14.38 11.39 -13.42
CA VAL A 168 14.46 11.46 -11.95
C VAL A 168 15.88 11.06 -11.53
N ASN A 169 16.61 12.01 -10.94
CA ASN A 169 17.94 11.76 -10.40
C ASN A 169 17.82 11.03 -9.07
N MET A 170 18.51 9.90 -8.93
CA MET A 170 18.69 9.23 -7.65
C MET A 170 20.14 9.46 -7.22
N GLU A 171 20.34 10.11 -6.09
CA GLU A 171 21.68 10.25 -5.50
C GLU A 171 22.11 8.90 -4.92
N ALA A 172 22.70 8.05 -5.77
CA ALA A 172 23.47 6.89 -5.34
C ALA A 172 24.88 7.03 -5.92
N ALA A 173 25.83 7.26 -5.02
CA ALA A 173 27.24 7.46 -5.33
C ALA A 173 27.81 6.38 -6.26
N ALA A 174 28.64 6.83 -7.22
CA ALA A 174 29.53 6.04 -8.07
C ALA A 174 28.92 5.14 -9.17
N SER A 175 27.64 5.27 -9.54
CA SER A 175 27.07 4.55 -10.69
C SER A 175 26.13 5.41 -11.54
N ALA A 176 26.12 5.17 -12.86
CA ALA A 176 25.32 5.91 -13.85
C ALA A 176 23.83 5.48 -13.85
N ARG A 177 23.28 5.16 -12.67
CA ARG A 177 21.91 4.66 -12.53
C ARG A 177 20.94 5.83 -12.56
N ARG A 178 20.17 5.96 -13.64
CA ARG A 178 19.07 6.92 -13.74
C ARG A 178 17.73 6.21 -13.79
N LEU A 179 16.73 6.82 -13.13
CA LEU A 179 15.35 6.38 -13.17
C LEU A 179 14.59 7.26 -14.18
N VAL A 180 13.87 6.61 -15.09
CA VAL A 180 13.01 7.28 -16.06
C VAL A 180 11.57 6.91 -15.78
N CYS A 181 10.69 7.89 -15.58
CA CYS A 181 9.25 7.65 -15.50
C CYS A 181 8.55 8.21 -16.74
N ARG A 182 7.74 7.38 -17.40
CA ARG A 182 6.75 7.84 -18.39
C ARG A 182 5.34 7.66 -17.81
N CYS A 183 4.60 8.75 -17.68
CA CYS A 183 3.16 8.71 -17.43
C CYS A 183 2.47 8.53 -18.79
N VAL A 184 1.65 7.48 -18.94
CA VAL A 184 0.76 7.32 -20.09
C VAL A 184 -0.62 7.84 -19.68
N GLU A 185 -1.08 8.92 -20.33
CA GLU A 185 -2.39 9.53 -20.08
C GLU A 185 -3.53 8.58 -20.46
N GLY A 186 -4.39 8.25 -19.50
CA GLY A 186 -5.81 8.00 -19.74
C GLY A 186 -6.57 9.26 -19.31
N GLY A 187 -7.24 9.94 -20.24
CA GLY A 187 -7.75 11.31 -20.07
C GLY A 187 -8.76 11.53 -18.92
N ALA A 188 -9.01 12.75 -18.46
CA ALA A 188 -8.67 14.09 -18.94
C ALA A 188 -8.56 15.07 -17.75
N PRO A 189 -7.89 16.23 -17.90
CA PRO A 189 -7.65 17.16 -16.81
C PRO A 189 -8.85 18.10 -16.59
N GLU A 190 -9.16 18.45 -15.35
CA GLU A 190 -9.51 19.83 -14.94
C GLU A 190 -9.73 19.95 -13.41
N ARG A 191 -8.64 20.16 -12.67
CA ARG A 191 -8.37 21.41 -11.90
C ARG A 191 -7.20 21.19 -10.94
N GLY A 192 -6.05 21.71 -11.34
CA GLY A 192 -4.81 21.69 -10.55
C GLY A 192 -3.63 22.13 -11.41
N ARG A 193 -3.68 23.39 -11.84
CA ARG A 193 -2.69 24.10 -12.66
C ARG A 193 -1.26 23.84 -12.15
N TRP A 194 -0.44 23.17 -12.95
CA TRP A 194 1.03 23.27 -12.84
C TRP A 194 1.48 24.16 -13.99
N SER A 195 1.70 25.45 -13.71
CA SER A 195 2.31 26.33 -14.71
C SER A 195 3.81 26.15 -14.69
N CYS A 196 4.37 26.01 -15.88
CA CYS A 196 5.78 26.27 -16.13
C CYS A 196 5.92 27.79 -16.25
N ASP A 197 6.71 28.40 -15.36
CA ASP A 197 7.36 29.66 -15.67
C ASP A 197 8.85 29.41 -15.87
N ASN A 198 9.37 30.16 -16.84
CA ASN A 198 10.53 29.97 -17.72
C ASN A 198 11.88 29.70 -17.03
#